data_AF-A0A392MUH6-F1
#
_entry.id   AF-A0A392MUH6-F1
#
_cell.length_a   1.000
_cell.length_b   1.000
_cell.length_c   1.000
_cell.angle_alpha   90.00
_cell.angle_beta   90.00
_cell.angle_gamma   90.00
#
_symmetry.space_group_name_H-M   'P 1'
#
loop_
_entity.id
_entity.type
_entity.pdbx_description
1 polymer ?
#
loop_
_entity_poly.entity_id
_entity_poly.type
_entity_poly.pdbx_seq_one_letter_code
_entity_poly.pdbx_strand_id
1 'polypeptide(L)'
;MLVKEVEFTNPCCLPNHDTITYLPSKTPAPLVYYRQEELKTLRGDGTGERKEWERIYDYDVYNDLGEPDKNATMARPILGGSNTLPYPRRGRTGRKPTQKDPKTESRSGYVYIPRDELLGHVKSSDFLVKTLDLAAQHATPQLRSLVTSQRSQSEFNTFEEVLSLFTVNFPLPKLIQVDTSAWMTDEEFTREMIA
;
A
#
# COMPACT_ATOMS: atom_id res chain seq x y z
N MET A 1 14.17 4.37 -12.32
CA MET A 1 14.10 3.39 -13.43
C MET A 1 13.93 2.03 -12.78
N LEU A 2 12.69 1.51 -12.72
CA LEU A 2 12.47 0.15 -12.19
C LEU A 2 13.05 -0.83 -13.20
N VAL A 3 14.17 -1.46 -12.84
CA VAL A 3 14.76 -2.56 -13.59
C VAL A 3 14.04 -3.81 -13.11
N LYS A 4 12.94 -4.18 -13.76
CA LYS A 4 12.44 -5.55 -13.63
C LYS A 4 13.33 -6.44 -14.46
N GLU A 5 13.93 -7.43 -13.81
CA GLU A 5 14.65 -8.50 -14.49
C GLU A 5 13.61 -9.38 -15.21
N VAL A 6 13.79 -9.55 -16.52
CA VAL A 6 13.01 -10.53 -17.28
C VAL A 6 13.74 -11.85 -17.09
N GLU A 7 13.21 -12.69 -16.20
CA GLU A 7 13.71 -14.03 -15.96
C GLU A 7 13.19 -14.97 -17.05
N PHE A 8 14.09 -15.65 -17.75
CA PHE A 8 13.75 -16.66 -18.74
C PHE A 8 13.90 -18.04 -18.10
N THR A 9 12.78 -18.70 -17.78
CA THR A 9 12.79 -20.10 -17.37
C THR A 9 12.74 -20.99 -18.61
N ASN A 10 13.83 -21.69 -18.93
CA ASN A 10 13.81 -22.71 -19.99
C ASN A 10 13.07 -23.96 -19.49
N PRO A 11 11.97 -24.41 -20.12
CA PRO A 11 11.21 -25.55 -19.64
C PRO A 11 11.78 -26.91 -20.07
N CYS A 12 12.90 -26.97 -20.79
CA CYS A 12 13.44 -28.24 -21.26
C CYS A 12 14.91 -28.44 -20.87
N CYS A 13 15.08 -29.38 -19.93
CA CYS A 13 16.24 -30.27 -19.78
C CYS A 13 17.46 -29.76 -19.01
N LEU A 14 17.33 -29.42 -17.72
CA LEU A 14 18.38 -29.68 -16.71
C LEU A 14 17.76 -29.85 -15.31
N PRO A 15 18.30 -30.74 -14.45
CA PRO A 15 17.72 -31.05 -13.13
C PRO A 15 18.06 -30.04 -12.02
N ASN A 16 18.65 -28.89 -12.35
CA ASN A 16 18.90 -27.80 -11.43
C ASN A 16 18.48 -26.49 -12.11
N HIS A 17 17.53 -25.77 -11.49
CA HIS A 17 17.06 -24.47 -11.97
C HIS A 17 18.13 -23.40 -11.70
N ASP A 18 19.18 -23.36 -12.52
CA ASP A 18 20.13 -22.25 -12.51
C ASP A 18 19.48 -21.07 -13.25
N THR A 19 19.10 -20.02 -12.51
CA THR A 19 18.64 -18.76 -13.09
C THR A 19 19.81 -18.05 -13.76
N ILE A 20 19.83 -18.04 -15.09
CA ILE A 20 20.90 -17.37 -15.84
C ILE A 20 20.53 -15.89 -16.04
N THR A 21 21.39 -14.99 -15.56
CA THR A 21 21.20 -13.54 -15.67
C THR A 21 21.99 -12.96 -16.85
N TYR A 22 21.35 -12.11 -17.64
CA TYR A 22 21.95 -11.46 -18.81
C TYR A 22 21.73 -9.95 -18.78
N LEU A 23 22.80 -9.17 -18.99
CA LEU A 23 22.67 -7.78 -19.39
C LEU A 23 22.01 -7.70 -20.79
N PRO A 24 21.32 -6.59 -21.13
CA PRO A 24 20.71 -6.42 -22.45
C PRO A 24 21.70 -6.64 -23.61
N SER A 25 22.97 -6.22 -23.45
CA SER A 25 24.02 -6.39 -24.46
C SER A 25 24.54 -7.82 -24.60
N LYS A 26 24.32 -8.68 -23.59
CA LYS A 26 24.77 -10.09 -23.57
C LYS A 26 23.62 -11.07 -23.75
N THR A 27 22.41 -10.59 -24.04
CA THR A 27 21.24 -11.46 -24.25
C THR A 27 21.45 -12.28 -25.54
N PRO A 28 21.29 -13.62 -25.53
CA PRO A 28 21.42 -14.43 -26.73
C PRO A 28 20.53 -13.92 -27.85
N ALA A 29 21.05 -13.84 -29.08
CA ALA A 29 20.35 -13.25 -30.22
C ALA A 29 18.91 -13.77 -30.44
N PRO A 30 18.61 -15.07 -30.28
CA PRO A 30 17.24 -15.57 -30.41
C PRO A 30 16.25 -15.03 -29.35
N LEU A 31 16.73 -14.64 -28.17
CA LEU A 31 15.91 -14.17 -27.04
C LEU A 31 15.72 -12.66 -26.99
N VAL A 32 16.50 -11.89 -27.76
CA VAL A 32 16.43 -10.41 -27.76
C VAL A 32 15.03 -9.92 -28.13
N TYR A 33 14.39 -10.55 -29.12
CA TYR A 33 13.03 -10.22 -29.55
C TYR A 33 12.02 -10.43 -28.41
N TYR A 34 11.99 -11.62 -27.82
CA TYR A 34 11.06 -11.96 -26.73
C TYR A 34 11.27 -11.08 -25.50
N ARG A 35 12.52 -10.73 -25.17
CA ARG A 35 12.83 -9.79 -24.09
C ARG A 35 12.18 -8.43 -24.31
N GLN A 36 12.25 -7.90 -25.53
CA GLN A 36 11.68 -6.60 -25.86
C GLN A 36 10.15 -6.63 -25.88
N GLU A 37 9.56 -7.71 -26.40
CA GLU A 37 8.11 -7.89 -26.43
C GLU A 37 7.51 -8.01 -25.02
N GLU A 38 8.16 -8.74 -24.10
CA GLU A 38 7.72 -8.80 -22.70
C GLU A 38 7.79 -7.41 -22.05
N LEU A 39 8.88 -6.66 -22.27
CA LEU A 39 9.01 -5.30 -21.74
C LEU A 39 7.93 -4.34 -22.28
N LYS A 40 7.52 -4.48 -23.54
CA LYS A 40 6.41 -3.69 -24.11
C LYS A 40 5.08 -4.09 -23.46
N THR A 41 4.83 -5.39 -23.33
CA THR A 41 3.62 -5.93 -22.70
C THR A 41 3.47 -5.44 -21.25
N LEU A 42 4.58 -5.46 -20.48
CA LEU A 42 4.59 -4.97 -19.10
C LEU A 42 4.39 -3.46 -18.97
N ARG A 43 4.75 -2.65 -19.96
CA ARG A 43 4.49 -1.19 -19.95
C ARG A 43 3.06 -0.86 -20.36
N GLY A 44 2.50 -1.66 -21.26
CA GLY A 44 1.19 -1.42 -21.85
C GLY A 44 1.15 -0.14 -22.72
N ASP A 45 -0.06 0.37 -22.90
CA ASP A 45 -0.39 1.44 -23.85
C ASP A 45 -0.66 2.81 -23.20
N GLY A 46 -0.66 2.89 -21.87
CA GLY A 46 -1.01 4.11 -21.15
C GLY A 46 -2.52 4.43 -21.11
N THR A 47 -3.41 3.53 -21.55
CA THR A 47 -4.85 3.80 -21.61
C THR A 47 -5.69 2.74 -20.91
N GLY A 48 -7.00 2.97 -20.78
CA GLY A 48 -7.93 2.02 -20.16
C GLY A 48 -7.84 1.86 -18.64
N GLU A 49 -8.87 1.23 -18.09
CA GLU A 49 -8.98 0.85 -16.68
C GLU A 49 -8.35 -0.52 -16.46
N ARG A 50 -7.51 -0.61 -15.43
CA ARG A 50 -6.72 -1.80 -15.16
C ARG A 50 -7.54 -2.92 -14.51
N LYS A 51 -7.25 -4.16 -14.89
CA LYS A 51 -7.97 -5.38 -14.46
C LYS A 51 -7.09 -6.28 -13.60
N GLU A 52 -7.72 -7.09 -12.74
CA GLU A 52 -7.02 -7.92 -11.75
C GLU A 52 -5.97 -8.88 -12.34
N TRP A 53 -6.19 -9.38 -13.55
CA TRP A 53 -5.27 -10.31 -14.22
C TRP A 53 -4.16 -9.62 -15.02
N GLU A 54 -4.17 -8.29 -15.09
CA GLU A 54 -3.16 -7.54 -15.83
C GLU A 54 -1.85 -7.42 -15.05
N ARG A 55 -0.75 -7.38 -15.81
CA ARG A 55 0.63 -7.26 -15.30
C ARG A 55 1.27 -5.96 -15.77
N ILE A 56 0.46 -4.92 -15.98
CA ILE A 56 0.90 -3.67 -16.60
C ILE A 56 1.36 -2.68 -15.52
N TYR A 57 2.57 -2.18 -15.66
CA TYR A 57 3.22 -1.20 -14.81
C TYR A 57 3.28 0.15 -15.52
N ASP A 58 2.60 1.13 -14.93
CA ASP A 58 2.52 2.48 -15.47
C ASP A 58 2.35 3.48 -14.32
N TYR A 59 2.55 4.76 -14.59
CA TYR A 59 2.62 5.80 -13.56
C TYR A 59 1.41 6.73 -13.58
N ASP A 60 1.00 7.16 -12.39
CA ASP A 60 0.00 8.21 -12.22
C ASP A 60 0.33 9.08 -11.00
N VAL A 61 -0.37 10.20 -10.88
CA VAL A 61 -0.31 11.12 -9.71
C VAL A 61 -1.28 10.67 -8.62
N TYR A 62 -1.16 11.24 -7.43
CA TYR A 62 -2.13 11.00 -6.34
C TYR A 62 -3.33 11.92 -6.53
N ASN A 63 -4.22 11.53 -7.43
CA ASN A 63 -5.50 12.16 -7.71
C ASN A 63 -6.69 11.27 -7.31
N ASP A 64 -6.46 10.23 -6.51
CA ASP A 64 -7.44 9.20 -6.14
C ASP A 64 -7.72 9.14 -4.63
N LEU A 65 -7.17 10.09 -3.86
CA LEU A 65 -7.37 10.19 -2.41
C LEU A 65 -8.70 10.84 -2.02
N GLY A 66 -9.21 11.76 -2.85
CA GLY A 66 -10.42 12.53 -2.60
C GLY A 66 -11.70 11.84 -3.09
N GLU A 67 -12.84 12.23 -2.52
CA GLU A 67 -14.18 11.80 -2.99
C GLU A 67 -15.13 13.00 -3.18
N PRO A 68 -14.85 13.89 -4.15
CA PRO A 68 -15.66 15.09 -4.36
C PRO A 68 -17.14 14.78 -4.69
N ASP A 69 -17.40 13.65 -5.36
CA ASP A 69 -18.76 13.25 -5.74
C ASP A 69 -19.68 13.02 -4.52
N LYS A 70 -19.16 12.42 -3.44
CA LYS A 70 -19.93 12.19 -2.20
C LYS A 70 -20.13 13.47 -1.40
N ASN A 71 -19.05 14.21 -1.13
CA ASN A 71 -19.11 15.45 -0.35
C ASN A 71 -17.98 16.40 -0.78
N ALA A 72 -18.29 17.70 -0.91
CA ALA A 72 -17.30 18.72 -1.22
C ALA A 72 -16.16 18.80 -0.18
N THR A 73 -16.43 18.48 1.09
CA THR A 73 -15.39 18.43 2.15
C THR A 73 -14.41 17.26 2.00
N MET A 74 -14.76 16.25 1.21
CA MET A 74 -13.90 15.11 0.88
C MET A 74 -13.04 15.35 -0.37
N ALA A 75 -13.14 16.53 -1.00
CA ALA A 75 -12.21 16.92 -2.05
C ALA A 75 -10.79 17.06 -1.48
N ARG A 76 -9.79 16.64 -2.25
CA ARG A 76 -8.36 16.72 -1.89
C ARG A 76 -7.58 17.26 -3.07
N PRO A 77 -6.50 18.02 -2.83
CA PRO A 77 -5.63 18.46 -3.90
C PRO A 77 -4.89 17.27 -4.52
N ILE A 78 -4.58 17.38 -5.81
CA ILE A 78 -3.76 16.40 -6.51
C ILE A 78 -2.31 16.55 -6.09
N LEU A 79 -1.65 15.46 -5.70
CA LEU A 79 -0.23 15.46 -5.33
C LEU A 79 0.61 14.89 -6.47
N GLY A 80 1.59 15.67 -6.92
CA GLY A 80 2.46 15.33 -8.05
C GLY A 80 2.03 15.99 -9.36
N GLY A 81 2.97 16.14 -10.30
CA GLY A 81 2.74 16.74 -11.62
C GLY A 81 2.66 18.27 -11.64
N SER A 82 2.61 18.92 -10.48
CA SER A 82 2.70 20.38 -10.32
C SER A 82 3.95 20.77 -9.53
N ASN A 83 4.50 21.96 -9.82
CA ASN A 83 5.56 22.56 -9.02
C ASN A 83 5.08 22.99 -7.63
N THR A 84 3.77 23.22 -7.46
CA THR A 84 3.20 23.65 -6.17
C THR A 84 3.12 22.52 -5.14
N LEU A 85 2.83 21.31 -5.59
CA LEU A 85 2.71 20.11 -4.74
C LEU A 85 3.47 18.95 -5.41
N PRO A 86 4.82 18.97 -5.37
CA PRO A 86 5.61 17.89 -5.91
C PRO A 86 5.41 16.63 -5.06
N TYR A 87 5.22 15.49 -5.72
CA TYR A 87 5.06 14.21 -5.04
C TYR A 87 5.53 13.07 -5.95
N PRO A 88 6.07 11.97 -5.37
CA PRO A 88 6.35 10.75 -6.11
C PRO A 88 5.14 10.24 -6.91
N ARG A 89 5.40 9.54 -8.01
CA ARG A 89 4.35 8.87 -8.77
C ARG A 89 3.99 7.55 -8.11
N ARG A 90 2.75 7.12 -8.34
CA ARG A 90 2.22 5.81 -7.93
C ARG A 90 1.95 4.93 -9.15
N GLY A 91 1.59 3.67 -8.91
CA GLY A 91 1.06 2.78 -9.95
C GLY A 91 -0.28 3.28 -10.49
N ARG A 92 -0.42 3.31 -11.81
CA ARG A 92 -1.65 3.75 -12.49
C ARG A 92 -2.76 2.70 -12.41
N THR A 93 -3.96 3.15 -12.07
CA THR A 93 -5.18 2.32 -11.96
C THR A 93 -6.12 2.53 -13.14
N GLY A 94 -6.19 3.76 -13.66
CA GLY A 94 -6.94 4.09 -14.88
C GLY A 94 -8.46 4.03 -14.73
N ARG A 95 -9.00 4.15 -13.52
CA ARG A 95 -10.44 4.24 -13.28
C ARG A 95 -10.98 5.53 -13.89
N LYS A 96 -12.31 5.57 -14.01
CA LYS A 96 -13.01 6.73 -14.57
C LYS A 96 -12.82 7.96 -13.68
N PRO A 97 -12.76 9.17 -14.25
CA PRO A 97 -12.72 10.40 -13.48
C PRO A 97 -14.03 10.61 -12.70
N THR A 98 -13.98 11.42 -11.65
CA THR A 98 -15.17 11.82 -10.88
C THR A 98 -16.08 12.74 -11.70
N GLN A 99 -17.36 12.80 -11.35
CA GLN A 99 -18.33 13.64 -12.07
C GLN A 99 -18.10 15.13 -11.80
N LYS A 100 -17.74 15.49 -10.56
CA LYS A 100 -17.52 16.89 -10.17
C LYS A 100 -16.14 17.42 -10.55
N ASP A 101 -15.11 16.57 -10.59
CA ASP A 101 -13.76 16.95 -10.99
C ASP A 101 -13.15 15.96 -11.99
N PRO A 102 -13.03 16.33 -13.27
CA PRO A 102 -12.43 15.49 -14.30
C PRO A 102 -10.96 15.10 -14.05
N LYS A 103 -10.24 15.85 -13.20
CA LYS A 103 -8.83 15.57 -12.89
C LYS A 103 -8.65 14.57 -11.75
N THR A 104 -9.71 14.35 -10.96
CA THR A 104 -9.74 13.41 -9.84
C THR A 104 -10.27 12.06 -10.31
N GLU A 105 -9.58 10.98 -9.94
CA GLU A 105 -9.99 9.62 -10.25
C GLU A 105 -11.08 9.16 -9.27
N SER A 106 -12.07 8.39 -9.74
CA SER A 106 -13.11 7.85 -8.87
C SER A 106 -12.59 6.75 -7.95
N ARG A 107 -13.12 6.70 -6.72
CA ARG A 107 -12.78 5.67 -5.74
C ARG A 107 -13.61 4.40 -5.92
N SER A 108 -12.95 3.27 -5.67
CA SER A 108 -13.46 1.91 -5.74
C SER A 108 -12.97 1.14 -4.50
N GLY A 109 -13.71 0.10 -4.10
CA GLY A 109 -13.31 -0.78 -2.99
C GLY A 109 -12.10 -1.69 -3.31
N TYR A 110 -11.66 -1.69 -4.57
CA TYR A 110 -10.50 -2.41 -5.04
C TYR A 110 -9.55 -1.44 -5.76
N VAL A 111 -8.29 -1.41 -5.34
CA VAL A 111 -7.22 -0.65 -6.00
C VAL A 111 -6.37 -1.65 -6.77
N TYR A 112 -6.30 -1.47 -8.10
CA TYR A 112 -5.48 -2.35 -8.94
C TYR A 112 -4.01 -2.25 -8.56
N ILE A 113 -3.40 -3.43 -8.48
CA ILE A 113 -1.97 -3.65 -8.34
C ILE A 113 -1.64 -4.75 -9.38
N PRO A 114 -0.54 -4.63 -10.15
CA PRO A 114 -0.16 -5.66 -11.11
C PRO A 114 -0.12 -7.05 -10.48
N ARG A 115 -0.63 -8.06 -11.19
CA ARG A 115 -0.92 -9.38 -10.58
C ARG A 115 0.26 -10.02 -9.85
N ASP A 116 1.47 -9.85 -10.37
CA ASP A 116 2.67 -10.43 -9.79
C ASP A 116 3.09 -9.77 -8.45
N GLU A 117 2.69 -8.51 -8.22
CA GLU A 117 2.93 -7.78 -6.97
C GLU A 117 1.88 -8.13 -5.91
N LEU A 118 0.75 -8.72 -6.32
CA LEU A 118 -0.22 -9.26 -5.40
C LEU A 118 0.28 -10.62 -4.91
N LEU A 119 1.12 -10.58 -3.88
CA LEU A 119 1.64 -11.79 -3.26
C LEU A 119 0.48 -12.66 -2.77
N GLY A 120 0.52 -13.94 -3.17
CA GLY A 120 -0.41 -14.94 -2.70
C GLY A 120 -0.28 -15.11 -1.18
N HIS A 121 -1.41 -15.10 -0.48
CA HIS A 121 -1.47 -15.24 0.97
C HIS A 121 -0.86 -16.57 1.44
N VAL A 122 0.39 -16.53 1.89
CA VAL A 122 1.00 -17.65 2.65
C VAL A 122 1.44 -17.19 4.05
N LYS A 123 1.56 -15.88 4.32
CA LYS A 123 2.02 -15.36 5.62
C LYS A 123 1.18 -14.20 6.15
N SER A 124 0.98 -14.20 7.47
CA SER A 124 0.08 -13.37 8.27
C SER A 124 0.37 -11.85 8.29
N SER A 125 1.43 -11.37 7.66
CA SER A 125 1.74 -9.92 7.61
C SER A 125 0.77 -9.15 6.71
N ASP A 126 0.33 -9.77 5.61
CA ASP A 126 -0.65 -9.16 4.70
C ASP A 126 -2.04 -9.08 5.33
N PHE A 127 -2.30 -9.91 6.36
CA PHE A 127 -3.47 -9.74 7.19
C PHE A 127 -3.43 -8.38 7.89
N LEU A 128 -2.31 -7.94 8.48
CA LEU A 128 -2.27 -6.66 9.19
C LEU A 128 -2.54 -5.47 8.27
N VAL A 129 -1.97 -5.43 7.08
CA VAL A 129 -2.22 -4.36 6.10
C VAL A 129 -3.69 -4.39 5.65
N LYS A 130 -4.24 -5.57 5.36
CA LYS A 130 -5.66 -5.72 5.01
C LYS A 130 -6.59 -5.42 6.19
N THR A 131 -6.21 -5.74 7.42
CA THR A 131 -6.96 -5.45 8.65
C THR A 131 -6.95 -3.96 8.93
N LEU A 132 -5.83 -3.28 8.74
CA LEU A 132 -5.74 -1.82 8.84
C LEU A 132 -6.58 -1.14 7.74
N ASP A 133 -6.50 -1.64 6.51
CA ASP A 133 -7.31 -1.13 5.40
C ASP A 133 -8.81 -1.34 5.66
N LEU A 134 -9.21 -2.54 6.09
CA LEU A 134 -10.56 -2.82 6.53
C LEU A 134 -10.98 -1.97 7.73
N ALA A 135 -10.09 -1.73 8.71
CA ALA A 135 -10.38 -0.89 9.89
C ALA A 135 -10.44 0.61 9.56
N ALA A 136 -9.75 1.07 8.53
CA ALA A 136 -9.78 2.47 8.08
C ALA A 136 -10.98 2.73 7.16
N GLN A 137 -11.25 1.82 6.22
CA GLN A 137 -12.43 1.88 5.35
C GLN A 137 -13.71 1.68 6.16
N HIS A 138 -13.67 0.73 7.10
CA HIS A 138 -14.66 0.56 8.15
C HIS A 138 -14.05 1.05 9.45
N ALA A 139 -13.79 2.36 9.59
CA ALA A 139 -13.70 3.00 10.91
C ALA A 139 -15.03 2.70 11.59
N THR A 140 -15.08 1.53 12.24
CA THR A 140 -16.31 0.78 12.19
C THR A 140 -17.25 1.54 13.11
N PRO A 141 -18.52 1.75 12.72
CA PRO A 141 -19.52 2.09 13.71
C PRO A 141 -19.50 1.10 14.88
N GLN A 142 -19.00 -0.13 14.69
CA GLN A 142 -18.65 -1.12 15.71
C GLN A 142 -17.48 -0.73 16.63
N LEU A 143 -16.30 -0.29 16.14
CA LEU A 143 -15.23 0.22 17.01
C LEU A 143 -15.67 1.50 17.72
N ARG A 144 -16.28 2.42 16.97
CA ARG A 144 -16.86 3.63 17.55
C ARG A 144 -17.90 3.25 18.60
N SER A 145 -18.80 2.30 18.33
CA SER A 145 -19.80 1.84 19.29
C SER A 145 -19.17 1.09 20.44
N LEU A 146 -18.20 0.19 20.25
CA LEU A 146 -17.54 -0.50 21.36
C LEU A 146 -16.88 0.52 22.29
N VAL A 147 -16.19 1.52 21.71
CA VAL A 147 -15.62 2.64 22.46
C VAL A 147 -16.69 3.54 23.09
N THR A 148 -17.83 3.84 22.45
CA THR A 148 -18.87 4.72 23.03
C THR A 148 -19.98 4.01 23.80
N SER A 149 -20.11 2.69 23.74
CA SER A 149 -21.19 1.91 24.39
C SER A 149 -20.69 1.07 25.55
N GLN A 150 -19.41 0.65 25.57
CA GLN A 150 -18.80 0.06 26.77
C GLN A 150 -18.22 1.12 27.71
N ARG A 151 -17.95 2.32 27.19
CA ARG A 151 -17.38 3.44 27.96
C ARG A 151 -18.46 4.49 28.18
N SER A 152 -18.73 4.83 29.43
CA SER A 152 -19.66 5.89 29.82
C SER A 152 -19.14 7.30 29.44
N GLN A 153 -17.85 7.40 29.08
CA GLN A 153 -17.15 8.64 28.77
C GLN A 153 -16.36 8.48 27.47
N SER A 154 -16.34 9.55 26.65
CA SER A 154 -15.69 9.58 25.34
C SER A 154 -14.16 9.75 25.40
N GLU A 155 -13.62 10.02 26.58
CA GLU A 155 -12.23 10.42 26.81
C GLU A 155 -11.62 9.58 27.93
N PHE A 156 -10.30 9.39 27.90
CA PHE A 156 -9.56 8.74 28.97
C PHE A 156 -9.25 9.76 30.06
N ASN A 157 -9.53 9.43 31.32
CA ASN A 157 -9.22 10.34 32.43
C ASN A 157 -7.91 10.01 33.13
N THR A 158 -7.40 8.78 32.98
CA THR A 158 -6.17 8.33 33.64
C THR A 158 -5.34 7.42 32.73
N PHE A 159 -4.02 7.41 32.96
CA PHE A 159 -3.11 6.50 32.24
C PHE A 159 -3.39 5.03 32.55
N GLU A 160 -3.88 4.70 33.75
CA GLU A 160 -4.29 3.34 34.11
C GLU A 160 -5.42 2.85 33.20
N GLU A 161 -6.35 3.73 32.84
CA GLU A 161 -7.43 3.43 31.92
C GLU A 161 -6.93 3.09 30.50
N VAL A 162 -5.84 3.72 30.07
CA VAL A 162 -5.16 3.42 28.80
C VAL A 162 -4.42 2.09 28.90
N LEU A 163 -3.68 1.85 29.99
CA LEU A 163 -2.96 0.59 30.22
C LEU A 163 -3.91 -0.61 30.32
N SER A 164 -5.09 -0.43 30.90
CA SER A 164 -6.11 -1.48 31.00
C SER A 164 -6.51 -2.07 29.64
N LEU A 165 -6.43 -1.30 28.54
CA LEU A 165 -6.73 -1.78 27.19
C LEU A 165 -5.81 -2.92 26.75
N PHE A 166 -4.53 -2.85 27.13
CA PHE A 166 -3.51 -3.85 26.79
C PHE A 166 -3.53 -5.08 27.72
N THR A 167 -4.23 -4.98 28.86
CA THR A 167 -4.42 -6.15 29.73
C THR A 167 -5.54 -7.07 29.25
N VAL A 168 -6.53 -6.54 28.51
CA VAL A 168 -7.74 -7.29 28.13
C VAL A 168 -7.86 -7.50 26.62
N ASN A 169 -7.57 -6.47 25.80
CA ASN A 169 -8.01 -6.42 24.41
C ASN A 169 -6.88 -6.40 23.37
N PHE A 170 -5.66 -6.02 23.76
CA PHE A 170 -4.55 -5.80 22.83
C PHE A 170 -3.25 -6.41 23.37
N PRO A 171 -2.31 -6.84 22.50
CA PRO A 171 -1.01 -7.31 22.95
C PRO A 171 -0.21 -6.17 23.60
N LEU A 172 0.54 -6.50 24.66
CA LEU A 172 1.32 -5.53 25.41
C LEU A 172 2.46 -4.93 24.54
N PRO A 173 2.48 -3.61 24.29
CA PRO A 173 3.53 -2.94 23.53
C PRO A 173 4.90 -3.16 24.16
N LYS A 174 5.91 -3.42 23.32
CA LYS A 174 7.29 -3.70 23.76
C LYS A 174 7.86 -2.61 24.68
N LEU A 175 7.51 -1.35 24.42
CA LEU A 175 7.97 -0.19 25.19
C LEU A 175 7.58 -0.28 26.68
N ILE A 176 6.42 -0.86 26.99
CA ILE A 176 5.87 -0.93 28.36
C ILE A 176 5.95 -2.32 28.99
N GLN A 177 6.69 -3.26 28.38
CA GLN A 177 6.83 -4.63 28.89
C GLN A 177 7.68 -4.72 30.16
N VAL A 178 8.68 -3.83 30.28
CA VAL A 178 9.61 -3.81 31.42
C VAL A 178 9.21 -2.74 32.43
N ASP A 179 8.83 -1.55 31.94
CA ASP A 179 8.43 -0.41 32.77
C ASP A 179 7.25 0.32 32.12
N THR A 180 6.15 0.45 32.87
CA THR A 180 4.91 1.08 32.41
C THR A 180 4.95 2.61 32.40
N SER A 181 5.99 3.21 33.00
CA SER A 181 6.18 4.65 33.17
C SER A 181 7.41 5.21 32.45
N ALA A 182 8.34 4.37 32.03
CA ALA A 182 9.60 4.79 31.39
C ALA A 182 9.40 5.68 30.16
N TRP A 183 8.36 5.46 29.36
CA TRP A 183 8.03 6.29 28.19
C TRP A 183 7.75 7.77 28.52
N MET A 184 7.52 8.10 29.80
CA MET A 184 7.33 9.48 30.27
C MET A 184 8.64 10.17 30.68
N THR A 185 9.76 9.45 30.70
CA THR A 185 11.06 10.00 31.11
C THR A 185 11.72 10.78 29.99
N ASP A 186 12.49 11.81 30.36
CA ASP A 186 13.25 12.61 29.40
C ASP A 186 14.34 11.76 28.70
N GLU A 187 14.88 10.77 29.41
CA GLU A 187 15.85 9.82 28.88
C GLU A 187 15.25 8.98 27.74
N GLU A 188 14.07 8.40 27.93
CA GLU A 188 13.42 7.61 26.87
C GLU A 188 12.95 8.48 25.71
N PHE A 189 12.42 9.68 25.98
CA PHE A 189 12.03 10.63 24.93
C PHE A 189 13.22 10.99 24.03
N THR A 190 14.40 11.25 24.62
CA THR A 190 15.61 11.53 23.85
C THR A 190 16.18 10.29 23.18
N ARG A 191 16.05 9.11 23.82
CA ARG A 191 16.48 7.82 23.25
C ARG A 191 15.69 7.47 21.99
N GLU A 192 14.37 7.64 21.98
CA GLU A 192 13.52 7.32 20.81
C GLU A 192 13.86 8.16 19.57
N MET A 193 14.50 9.32 19.73
CA MET A 193 14.99 10.12 18.59
C MET A 193 16.16 9.47 17.84
N ILE A 194 16.85 8.51 18.48
CA ILE A 194 18.01 7.83 17.92
C ILE A 194 17.90 6.30 17.89
N ALA A 195 17.09 5.67 18.75
CA ALA A 195 17.01 4.21 18.91
C ALA A 195 15.69 3.68 19.51
#